data_AF-A0A371CLD0-F1
#
_entry.id   AF-A0A371CLD0-F1
#
_cell.length_a   1.000
_cell.length_b   1.000
_cell.length_c   1.000
_cell.angle_alpha   90.00
_cell.angle_beta   90.00
_cell.angle_gamma   90.00
#
_symmetry.space_group_name_H-M   'P 1'
#
loop_
_entity.id
_entity.type
_entity.pdbx_description
1 polymer ?
#
loop_
_entity_poly.entity_id
_entity_poly.type
_entity_poly.pdbx_seq_one_letter_code
_entity_poly.pdbx_strand_id
1 'polypeptide(L)'
;MADTARFINAIHFGPTGEARIQRVRIQSFAMGRGLQIPNVGSVFCSPAPTDYLLVRMQRSQNTFVVHFPIEARADAPYAANALVFRATAAFEGYTNCAMQDATLARLAAGFAMATCRSEPPSQRKTDFVLVHEPRNLRGDQ
;
A
#
# COMPACT_ATOMS: atom_id res chain seq x y z
N MET A 1 11.28 -14.66 -25.25
CA MET A 1 11.87 -13.80 -24.19
C MET A 1 11.43 -14.36 -22.86
N ALA A 2 12.36 -14.74 -21.98
CA ALA A 2 12.01 -15.27 -20.67
C ALA A 2 11.42 -14.14 -19.81
N ASP A 3 10.14 -14.24 -19.49
CA ASP A 3 9.46 -13.35 -18.57
C ASP A 3 9.97 -13.67 -17.15
N THR A 4 11.11 -13.07 -16.78
CA THR A 4 11.69 -13.22 -15.44
C THR A 4 10.75 -12.55 -14.45
N ALA A 5 9.80 -13.32 -13.92
CA ALA A 5 8.84 -12.84 -12.95
C ALA A 5 9.59 -12.28 -11.72
N ARG A 6 9.54 -10.96 -11.55
CA ARG A 6 10.10 -10.29 -10.38
C ARG A 6 9.09 -10.34 -9.25
N PHE A 7 9.55 -10.67 -8.05
CA PHE A 7 8.72 -10.70 -6.85
C PHE A 7 9.20 -9.67 -5.83
N ILE A 8 8.26 -9.11 -5.08
CA ILE A 8 8.52 -8.22 -3.95
C ILE A 8 7.76 -8.67 -2.71
N ASN A 9 8.35 -8.39 -1.56
CA ASN A 9 7.69 -8.56 -0.27
C ASN A 9 6.92 -7.29 0.08
N ALA A 10 5.62 -7.45 0.30
CA ALA A 10 4.70 -6.42 0.75
C ALA A 10 4.21 -6.75 2.17
N ILE A 11 3.69 -5.76 2.88
CA ILE A 11 2.96 -6.00 4.13
C ILE A 11 1.49 -6.03 3.80
N HIS A 12 0.88 -7.19 3.94
CA HIS A 12 -0.57 -7.35 3.84
C HIS A 12 -1.17 -7.26 5.24
N PHE A 13 -2.18 -6.40 5.40
CA PHE A 13 -3.02 -6.35 6.58
C PHE A 13 -4.27 -7.17 6.32
N GLY A 14 -4.41 -8.28 7.05
CA GLY A 14 -5.57 -9.15 6.93
C GLY A 14 -6.89 -8.48 7.31
N PRO A 15 -8.02 -9.20 7.23
CA PRO A 15 -9.33 -8.67 7.60
C PRO A 15 -9.41 -8.17 9.05
N THR A 16 -8.59 -8.73 9.93
CA THR A 16 -8.45 -8.38 11.36
C THR A 16 -7.39 -7.30 11.62
N GLY A 17 -6.68 -6.83 10.59
CA GLY A 17 -5.58 -5.88 10.71
C GLY A 17 -4.22 -6.50 11.09
N GLU A 18 -4.12 -7.83 11.17
CA GLU A 18 -2.86 -8.53 11.38
C GLU A 18 -1.88 -8.33 10.20
N ALA A 19 -0.63 -7.98 10.51
CA ALA A 19 0.39 -7.73 9.51
C ALA A 19 1.12 -9.02 9.13
N ARG A 20 1.21 -9.32 7.85
CA ARG A 20 2.01 -10.44 7.32
C ARG A 20 2.82 -10.02 6.10
N ILE A 21 4.01 -10.59 5.95
CA ILE A 21 4.75 -10.47 4.69
C ILE A 21 4.07 -11.30 3.62
N GLN A 22 3.68 -10.64 2.54
CA GLN A 22 3.09 -11.26 1.36
C GLN A 22 4.05 -11.10 0.18
N ARG A 23 4.37 -12.20 -0.49
CA ARG A 23 5.15 -12.18 -1.73
C ARG A 23 4.21 -11.91 -2.91
N VAL A 24 4.50 -10.86 -3.68
CA VAL A 24 3.65 -10.37 -4.76
C VAL A 24 4.45 -10.30 -6.05
N ARG A 25 3.85 -10.71 -7.17
CA ARG A 25 4.47 -10.64 -8.50
C ARG A 25 4.36 -9.21 -9.05
N ILE A 26 5.48 -8.65 -9.47
CA ILE A 26 5.52 -7.42 -10.27
C ILE A 26 5.37 -7.77 -11.74
N GLN A 27 4.50 -7.04 -12.43
CA GLN A 27 4.41 -7.02 -13.88
C GLN A 27 5.00 -5.70 -14.39
N SER A 28 5.90 -5.80 -15.36
CA SER A 28 6.38 -4.61 -16.08
C SER A 28 5.49 -4.41 -17.29
N PHE A 29 4.96 -3.21 -17.48
CA PHE A 29 4.17 -2.90 -18.67
C PHE A 29 4.99 -2.05 -19.63
N ALA A 30 5.02 -2.47 -20.89
CA ALA A 30 5.70 -1.74 -21.97
C ALA A 30 4.86 -0.53 -22.41
N MET A 31 4.76 0.49 -21.56
CA MET A 31 4.28 1.82 -21.95
C MET A 31 5.44 2.81 -21.86
N GLY A 32 6.45 2.66 -22.74
CA GLY A 32 7.50 3.64 -23.04
C GLY A 32 8.44 4.13 -21.92
N ARG A 33 8.13 3.85 -20.64
CA ARG A 33 8.84 4.38 -19.46
C ARG A 33 9.23 3.31 -18.44
N GLY A 34 9.02 2.03 -18.75
CA GLY A 34 9.42 0.93 -17.84
C GLY A 34 8.64 0.87 -16.53
N LEU A 35 7.38 1.35 -16.52
CA LEU A 35 6.51 1.38 -15.35
C LEU A 35 6.28 -0.05 -14.79
N GLN A 36 6.46 -0.21 -13.48
CA GLN A 36 6.34 -1.49 -12.79
C GLN A 36 5.13 -1.46 -11.88
N ILE A 37 4.11 -2.26 -12.20
CA ILE A 37 2.88 -2.32 -11.41
C ILE A 37 2.75 -3.74 -10.83
N PRO A 38 2.63 -3.89 -9.49
CA PRO A 38 2.38 -5.18 -8.90
C PRO A 38 0.98 -5.69 -9.29
N ASN A 39 0.89 -6.96 -9.65
CA ASN A 39 -0.40 -7.61 -9.84
C ASN A 39 -0.97 -7.97 -8.45
N VAL A 40 -1.82 -7.10 -7.93
CA VAL A 40 -2.35 -7.18 -6.57
C VAL A 40 -3.81 -7.64 -6.52
N GLY A 41 -4.51 -7.67 -7.64
CA GLY A 41 -5.94 -8.03 -7.69
C GLY A 41 -6.21 -9.42 -7.11
N SER A 42 -5.35 -10.41 -7.40
CA SER A 42 -5.47 -11.77 -6.86
C SER A 42 -5.07 -11.90 -5.38
N VAL A 43 -4.45 -10.87 -4.80
CA VAL A 43 -4.06 -10.86 -3.37
C VAL A 43 -5.26 -10.48 -2.51
N PHE A 44 -6.13 -9.61 -3.02
CA PHE A 44 -7.39 -9.29 -2.36
C PHE A 44 -8.42 -10.38 -2.68
N CYS A 45 -9.10 -10.89 -1.66
CA CYS A 45 -10.14 -11.90 -1.85
C CYS A 45 -11.42 -11.35 -2.53
N SER A 46 -11.47 -10.05 -2.84
CA SER A 46 -12.63 -9.39 -3.43
C SER A 46 -12.40 -9.13 -4.93
N PRO A 47 -13.42 -9.33 -5.79
CA PRO A 47 -13.37 -8.94 -7.20
C PRO A 47 -13.41 -7.40 -7.39
N ALA A 48 -13.47 -6.63 -6.30
CA ALA A 48 -13.52 -5.18 -6.36
C ALA A 48 -12.25 -4.59 -7.01
N PRO A 49 -12.40 -3.52 -7.81
CA PRO A 49 -11.24 -2.78 -8.30
C PRO A 49 -10.38 -2.29 -7.13
N THR A 50 -9.08 -2.42 -7.29
CA THR A 50 -8.09 -1.92 -6.33
C THR A 50 -7.71 -0.50 -6.68
N ASP A 51 -7.55 0.31 -5.65
CA ASP A 51 -7.07 1.67 -5.72
C ASP A 51 -5.78 1.80 -4.93
N TYR A 52 -5.09 2.93 -5.08
CA TYR A 52 -3.81 3.15 -4.46
C TYR A 52 -3.65 4.55 -3.88
N LEU A 53 -2.74 4.68 -2.92
CA LEU A 53 -2.24 5.96 -2.45
C LEU A 53 -0.74 5.86 -2.15
N LEU A 54 0.02 6.85 -2.61
CA LEU A 54 1.43 7.04 -2.27
C LEU A 54 1.52 7.89 -1.00
N VAL A 55 2.06 7.30 0.07
CA VAL A 55 2.23 7.94 1.37
C VAL A 55 3.71 8.09 1.66
N ARG A 56 4.20 9.32 1.79
CA ARG A 56 5.55 9.59 2.30
C ARG A 56 5.49 9.93 3.78
N MET A 57 6.27 9.22 4.56
CA MET A 57 6.45 9.48 5.98
C MET A 57 7.47 10.60 6.16
N GLN A 58 7.07 11.67 6.83
CA GLN A 58 7.92 12.87 6.92
C GLN A 58 9.20 12.66 7.74
N ARG A 59 9.16 11.84 8.80
CA ARG A 59 10.31 11.71 9.70
C ARG A 59 11.29 10.65 9.22
N SER A 60 10.82 9.43 8.98
CA SER A 60 11.64 8.34 8.46
C SER A 60 12.02 8.49 6.99
N GLN A 61 11.35 9.40 6.27
CA GLN A 61 11.51 9.60 4.82
C GLN A 61 11.10 8.36 3.99
N ASN A 62 10.46 7.37 4.63
CA ASN A 62 9.97 6.18 3.96
C ASN A 62 8.76 6.51 3.10
N THR A 63 8.79 6.05 1.86
CA THR A 63 7.66 6.15 0.95
C THR A 63 7.01 4.79 0.80
N PHE A 64 5.69 4.77 0.94
CA PHE A 64 4.87 3.58 0.83
C PHE A 64 3.82 3.76 -0.25
N VAL A 65 3.61 2.73 -1.06
CA VAL A 65 2.43 2.61 -1.92
C VAL A 65 1.46 1.68 -1.22
N VAL A 66 0.27 2.18 -0.89
CA VAL A 66 -0.80 1.40 -0.29
C VAL A 66 -1.78 1.04 -1.39
N HIS A 67 -2.01 -0.24 -1.61
CA HIS A 67 -3.10 -0.76 -2.43
C HIS A 67 -4.23 -1.24 -1.53
N PHE A 68 -5.48 -0.99 -1.92
CA PHE A 68 -6.67 -1.40 -1.16
C PHE A 68 -7.89 -1.54 -2.09
N PRO A 69 -8.89 -2.37 -1.76
CA PRO A 69 -10.12 -2.45 -2.54
C PRO A 69 -10.96 -1.18 -2.36
N ILE A 70 -11.56 -0.66 -3.45
CA ILE A 70 -12.40 0.55 -3.43
C ILE A 70 -13.62 0.38 -2.52
N GLU A 71 -14.21 -0.81 -2.52
CA GLU A 71 -15.33 -1.15 -1.65
C GLU A 71 -14.83 -1.54 -0.25
N ALA A 72 -14.50 -0.53 0.56
CA ALA A 72 -14.21 -0.76 1.96
C ALA A 72 -15.48 -1.20 2.70
N ARG A 73 -15.44 -2.36 3.37
CA ARG A 73 -16.51 -2.76 4.30
C ARG A 73 -16.61 -1.73 5.43
N ALA A 74 -17.82 -1.21 5.68
CA ALA A 74 -18.07 -0.19 6.69
C ALA A 74 -17.54 -0.59 8.08
N ASP A 75 -17.64 -1.88 8.42
CA ASP A 75 -17.23 -2.43 9.72
C ASP A 75 -15.79 -2.96 9.77
N ALA A 76 -15.00 -2.78 8.71
CA ALA A 76 -13.63 -3.28 8.69
C ALA A 76 -12.69 -2.40 9.55
N PRO A 77 -11.76 -3.00 10.31
CA PRO A 77 -10.80 -2.26 11.10
C PRO A 77 -9.96 -1.29 10.25
N TYR A 78 -9.42 -0.26 10.90
CA TYR A 78 -8.45 0.64 10.31
C TYR A 78 -7.24 -0.15 9.79
N ALA A 79 -6.76 0.15 8.58
CA ALA A 79 -5.75 -0.61 7.83
C ALA A 79 -6.14 -2.03 7.32
N ALA A 80 -7.33 -2.57 7.61
CA ALA A 80 -7.72 -3.91 7.15
C ALA A 80 -7.85 -4.05 5.62
N ASN A 81 -7.47 -5.22 5.10
CA ASN A 81 -7.47 -5.56 3.68
C ASN A 81 -6.67 -4.55 2.83
N ALA A 82 -5.52 -4.10 3.33
CA ALA A 82 -4.59 -3.25 2.61
C ALA A 82 -3.28 -3.99 2.34
N LEU A 83 -2.65 -3.67 1.21
CA LEU A 83 -1.36 -4.22 0.81
C LEU A 83 -0.38 -3.07 0.62
N VAL A 84 0.65 -3.03 1.46
CA VAL A 84 1.59 -1.91 1.54
C VAL A 84 2.95 -2.33 1.02
N PHE A 85 3.48 -1.56 0.10
CA PHE A 85 4.80 -1.73 -0.45
C PHE A 85 5.69 -0.55 -0.10
N ARG A 86 6.99 -0.77 0.05
CA ARG A 86 7.98 0.29 0.09
C ARG A 86 8.29 0.70 -1.35
N ALA A 87 8.48 1.98 -1.61
CA ALA A 87 8.80 2.48 -2.93
C ALA A 87 9.74 3.67 -2.87
N THR A 88 10.48 3.92 -3.95
CA THR A 88 11.23 5.17 -4.13
C THR A 88 10.33 6.28 -4.70
N ALA A 89 9.38 5.91 -5.57
CA ALA A 89 8.40 6.80 -6.19
C ALA A 89 7.10 6.03 -6.52
N ALA A 90 6.06 6.73 -6.99
CA ALA A 90 4.83 6.08 -7.44
C ALA A 90 5.12 5.19 -8.65
N PHE A 91 4.73 3.91 -8.59
CA PHE A 91 4.83 2.94 -9.70
C PHE A 91 6.24 2.67 -10.26
N GLU A 92 7.27 3.22 -9.62
CA GLU A 92 8.67 3.04 -9.96
C GLU A 92 9.45 2.71 -8.68
N GLY A 93 10.25 1.65 -8.75
CA GLY A 93 11.15 1.28 -7.65
C GLY A 93 10.44 0.70 -6.43
N TYR A 94 9.43 -0.15 -6.64
CA TYR A 94 8.95 -1.03 -5.57
C TYR A 94 10.10 -1.85 -4.97
N THR A 95 10.21 -1.83 -3.65
CA THR A 95 11.24 -2.52 -2.87
C THR A 95 10.62 -3.40 -1.79
N ASN A 96 11.40 -4.33 -1.26
CA ASN A 96 10.93 -5.25 -0.23
C ASN A 96 10.61 -4.48 1.06
N CYS A 97 9.41 -4.68 1.58
CA CYS A 97 9.11 -4.41 2.97
C CYS A 97 9.74 -5.48 3.87
N ALA A 98 10.08 -5.08 5.10
CA ALA A 98 10.38 -5.97 6.20
C ALA A 98 9.34 -5.79 7.32
N MET A 99 9.21 -6.75 8.24
CA MET A 99 8.26 -6.62 9.37
C MET A 99 8.55 -5.42 10.28
N GLN A 100 9.78 -4.89 10.26
CA GLN A 100 10.16 -3.65 10.95
C GLN A 100 9.40 -2.44 10.39
N ASP A 101 8.98 -2.49 9.13
CA ASP A 101 8.18 -1.44 8.50
C ASP A 101 6.68 -1.53 8.88
N ALA A 102 6.22 -2.60 9.56
CA ALA A 102 4.80 -2.88 9.78
C ALA A 102 4.06 -1.74 10.46
N THR A 103 4.70 -1.07 11.41
CA THR A 103 4.05 0.02 12.14
C THR A 103 3.84 1.25 11.26
N LEU A 104 4.85 1.64 10.47
CA LEU A 104 4.70 2.73 9.51
C LEU A 104 3.74 2.36 8.38
N ALA A 105 3.82 1.12 7.89
CA ALA A 105 2.90 0.61 6.89
C ALA A 105 1.43 0.63 7.38
N ARG A 106 1.19 0.34 8.66
CA ARG A 106 -0.15 0.42 9.26
C ARG A 106 -0.67 1.85 9.27
N LEU A 107 0.18 2.82 9.64
CA LEU A 107 -0.16 4.24 9.57
C LEU A 107 -0.47 4.69 8.14
N ALA A 108 0.36 4.26 7.17
CA ALA A 108 0.14 4.54 5.76
C ALA A 108 -1.20 4.00 5.26
N ALA A 109 -1.47 2.71 5.54
CA ALA A 109 -2.70 2.03 5.13
C ALA A 109 -3.94 2.66 5.76
N GLY A 110 -3.83 2.99 7.05
CA GLY A 110 -4.86 3.70 7.77
C GLY A 110 -5.19 5.06 7.17
N PHE A 111 -4.18 5.88 6.91
CA PHE A 111 -4.35 7.19 6.30
C PHE A 111 -4.97 7.05 4.91
N ALA A 112 -4.44 6.14 4.08
CA ALA A 112 -4.93 5.90 2.74
C ALA A 112 -6.43 5.57 2.75
N MET A 113 -6.86 4.64 3.59
CA MET A 113 -8.28 4.30 3.67
C MET A 113 -9.15 5.43 4.22
N ALA A 114 -8.67 6.23 5.19
CA ALA A 114 -9.45 7.38 5.69
C ALA A 114 -9.66 8.44 4.61
N THR A 115 -8.60 8.80 3.88
CA THR A 115 -8.66 9.76 2.78
C THR A 115 -9.52 9.23 1.63
N CYS A 116 -9.30 7.98 1.23
CA CYS A 116 -9.90 7.41 0.03
C CYS A 116 -11.36 6.96 0.23
N ARG A 117 -11.80 6.70 1.48
CA ARG A 117 -13.23 6.54 1.82
C ARG A 117 -14.01 7.86 1.69
N SER A 118 -13.33 8.99 1.86
CA SER A 118 -13.98 10.30 1.87
C SER A 118 -14.06 10.91 0.47
N GLU A 119 -13.11 10.56 -0.42
CA GLU A 119 -13.01 11.11 -1.77
C GLU A 119 -12.75 9.99 -2.82
N PRO A 120 -13.64 9.80 -3.82
CA PRO A 120 -13.37 8.88 -4.92
C PRO A 120 -12.17 9.35 -5.76
N PRO A 121 -11.49 8.45 -6.51
CA PRO A 121 -10.27 8.79 -7.26
C PRO A 121 -10.40 10.03 -8.16
N SER A 122 -11.55 10.19 -8.82
CA SER A 122 -11.83 11.33 -9.71
C SER A 122 -11.91 12.69 -9.01
N GLN A 123 -12.03 12.71 -7.68
CA GLN A 123 -12.14 13.92 -6.87
C GLN A 123 -10.89 14.19 -6.03
N ARG A 124 -9.93 13.25 -5.98
CA ARG A 124 -8.69 13.43 -5.21
C ARG A 124 -7.80 14.47 -5.88
N LYS A 125 -7.33 15.42 -5.07
CA LYS A 125 -6.38 16.44 -5.53
C LYS A 125 -5.01 15.86 -5.89
N THR A 126 -4.63 14.74 -5.30
CA THR A 126 -3.34 14.08 -5.50
C THR A 126 -3.38 12.64 -4.98
N ASP A 127 -2.71 11.72 -5.68
CA ASP A 127 -2.46 10.36 -5.19
C ASP A 127 -1.23 10.27 -4.27
N PHE A 128 -0.59 11.42 -4.00
CA PHE A 128 0.57 11.55 -3.13
C PHE A 128 0.27 12.42 -1.92
N VAL A 129 0.57 11.90 -0.74
CA VAL A 129 0.38 12.59 0.53
C VAL A 129 1.61 12.48 1.43
N LEU A 130 1.90 13.57 2.13
CA LEU A 130 2.93 13.62 3.17
C LEU A 130 2.25 13.41 4.54
N VAL A 131 2.67 12.40 5.28
CA VAL A 131 2.10 12.04 6.58
C VAL A 131 3.13 12.25 7.68
N HIS A 132 2.71 12.97 8.73
CA HIS A 132 3.49 13.13 9.95
C HIS A 132 3.36 11.88 10.82
N GLU A 133 4.48 11.21 11.06
CA GLU A 133 4.54 10.11 12.02
C GLU A 133 4.24 10.62 13.44
N PRO A 134 3.40 9.92 14.22
CA PRO A 134 3.22 10.24 15.63
C PRO A 134 4.55 10.08 16.38
N ARG A 135 4.91 11.07 17.22
CA ARG A 135 6.17 11.07 17.98
C ARG A 135 6.28 9.88 18.94
N ASN A 136 5.15 9.41 19.44
CA ASN A 136 5.00 8.20 20.21
C ASN A 136 3.96 7.33 19.50
N LEU A 137 4.40 6.21 18.94
CA LEU A 137 3.50 5.07 18.82
C LEU A 137 3.14 4.73 20.25
N ARG A 138 1.90 4.95 20.68
CA ARG A 138 1.44 4.41 21.96
C ARG A 138 1.59 2.90 21.88
N GLY A 139 2.71 2.40 22.40
CA GLY A 139 2.91 1.04 22.84
C GLY A 139 2.62 0.97 24.33
N ASP A 140 2.00 -0.14 24.72
CA ASP A 140 1.87 -0.69 26.06
C ASP A 140 1.01 0.08 27.08
N GLN A 141 -0.31 -0.16 26.99
CA GLN A 141 -1.11 -0.54 28.16
C GLN A 141 -1.94 -1.77 27.82
#